data_AF-A0A9R1E8H8-F1
#
_entry.id   AF-A0A9R1E8H8-F1
#
_cell.length_a   1.000
_cell.length_b   1.000
_cell.length_c   1.000
_cell.angle_alpha   90.00
_cell.angle_beta   90.00
_cell.angle_gamma   90.00
#
_symmetry.space_group_name_H-M   'P 1'
#
loop_
_entity.id
_entity.type
_entity.pdbx_description
1 polymer ?
#
loop_
_entity_poly.entity_id
_entity_poly.type
_entity_poly.pdbx_seq_one_letter_code
_entity_poly.pdbx_strand_id
1 'polypeptide(L)'
;MNNLLVHLDLQSMTTTTITNSMTTTTSQQRQAMATCSQLLLALVVVAAAVDCMAAFDQDHTPFKPIPDLSVPRIQELGRWAVQQHNDQTGDRLTFTRVNGGQFQIVAPALNYLLAIDATNVDGTASTHSALIFVQYWTNTQRLDSFN
;
A
#
# COMPACT_ATOMS: atom_id res chain seq x y z
N MET A 1 27.06 11.12 41.54
CA MET A 1 26.23 10.61 42.66
C MET A 1 24.76 10.84 42.31
N ASN A 2 23.97 9.80 42.57
CA ASN A 2 22.50 9.72 42.59
C ASN A 2 21.80 9.25 41.29
N ASN A 3 21.74 7.93 41.19
CA ASN A 3 20.66 7.11 40.63
C ASN A 3 19.28 7.47 41.21
N LEU A 4 18.21 7.24 40.43
CA LEU A 4 17.04 6.38 40.76
C LEU A 4 16.06 6.42 39.56
N LEU A 5 15.94 5.37 38.74
CA LEU A 5 14.95 4.28 38.86
C LEU A 5 13.55 4.77 39.28
N VAL A 6 12.64 4.91 38.30
CA VAL A 6 11.20 4.89 38.54
C VAL A 6 10.72 3.47 38.27
N HIS A 7 10.38 2.79 39.36
CA HIS A 7 9.85 1.43 39.43
C HIS A 7 8.33 1.46 39.21
N LEU A 8 7.80 0.45 38.51
CA LEU A 8 6.38 0.14 38.39
C LEU A 8 5.75 -0.04 39.78
N ASP A 9 4.51 0.41 39.97
CA ASP A 9 3.62 -0.19 40.96
C ASP A 9 2.24 -0.44 40.37
N LEU A 10 1.74 -1.64 40.64
CA LEU A 10 0.55 -2.27 40.11
C LEU A 10 -0.40 -2.46 41.31
N GLN A 11 -1.71 -2.34 41.06
CA GLN A 11 -2.83 -2.81 41.91
C GLN A 11 -3.47 -1.77 42.85
N SER A 12 -4.70 -1.39 42.51
CA SER A 12 -5.74 -1.10 43.50
C SER A 12 -7.01 -1.89 43.14
N MET A 13 -7.15 -3.06 43.79
CA MET A 13 -8.38 -3.83 43.92
C MET A 13 -9.34 -3.13 44.88
N THR A 14 -10.64 -3.06 44.55
CA THR A 14 -11.71 -3.20 45.55
C THR A 14 -12.95 -3.82 44.91
N THR A 15 -13.26 -5.04 45.33
CA THR A 15 -14.49 -5.80 45.05
C THR A 15 -15.56 -5.39 46.06
N THR A 16 -16.81 -5.20 45.62
CA THR A 16 -17.97 -5.11 46.53
C THR A 16 -18.94 -6.26 46.23
N THR A 17 -19.03 -7.18 47.17
CA THR A 17 -19.99 -8.28 47.24
C THR A 17 -21.29 -7.76 47.87
N ILE A 18 -22.44 -8.00 47.22
CA ILE A 18 -23.74 -8.02 47.91
C ILE A 18 -24.46 -9.32 47.54
N THR A 19 -24.74 -10.10 48.58
CA THR A 19 -25.44 -11.38 48.59
C THR A 19 -26.93 -11.17 48.80
N ASN A 20 -27.76 -12.01 48.16
CA ASN A 20 -28.96 -12.72 48.67
C ASN A 20 -29.93 -12.97 47.49
N SER A 21 -30.75 -14.02 47.37
CA SER A 21 -30.87 -15.43 47.81
C SER A 21 -32.24 -15.89 47.28
N MET A 22 -32.43 -17.19 46.97
CA MET A 22 -33.72 -17.91 46.72
C MET A 22 -34.47 -17.58 45.41
N THR A 23 -35.00 -18.49 44.58
CA THR A 23 -35.50 -19.88 44.76
C THR A 23 -35.51 -20.66 43.41
N THR A 24 -35.02 -21.91 43.45
CA THR A 24 -35.60 -23.18 42.94
C THR A 24 -36.22 -23.34 41.53
N THR A 25 -35.50 -24.11 40.69
CA THR A 25 -35.87 -25.28 39.85
C THR A 25 -37.03 -25.24 38.82
N THR A 26 -36.72 -25.64 37.58
CA THR A 26 -37.32 -26.77 36.78
C THR A 26 -37.55 -26.43 35.29
N SER A 27 -37.12 -27.35 34.40
CA SER A 27 -37.51 -27.53 32.98
C SER A 27 -36.60 -27.04 31.84
N GLN A 28 -35.27 -27.22 31.94
CA GLN A 28 -34.34 -27.10 30.81
C GLN A 28 -34.19 -28.41 29.99
N GLN A 29 -35.30 -29.11 29.69
CA GLN A 29 -35.24 -30.38 28.93
C GLN A 29 -36.56 -30.66 28.19
N ARG A 30 -37.07 -29.75 27.36
CA ARG A 30 -38.08 -30.11 26.34
C ARG A 30 -38.36 -29.07 25.24
N GLN A 31 -37.35 -28.41 24.70
CA GLN A 31 -37.54 -27.55 23.50
C GLN A 31 -36.41 -27.66 22.48
N ALA A 32 -35.81 -28.86 22.35
CA ALA A 32 -35.13 -29.24 21.12
C ALA A 32 -36.21 -29.71 20.13
N MET A 33 -36.14 -29.27 18.87
CA MET A 33 -36.94 -29.71 17.70
C MET A 33 -38.15 -28.87 17.24
N ALA A 34 -38.19 -27.55 17.40
CA ALA A 34 -39.22 -26.77 16.67
C ALA A 34 -38.88 -25.31 16.29
N THR A 35 -37.66 -24.82 16.49
CA THR A 35 -37.36 -23.39 16.24
C THR A 35 -36.20 -23.14 15.28
N CYS A 36 -35.40 -24.15 14.93
CA CYS A 36 -34.27 -23.98 14.01
C CYS A 36 -34.68 -23.76 12.55
N SER A 37 -35.92 -24.09 12.16
CA SER A 37 -36.37 -23.98 10.76
C SER A 37 -36.81 -22.56 10.36
N GLN A 38 -37.00 -21.64 11.31
CA GLN A 38 -37.44 -20.28 11.02
C GLN A 38 -36.32 -19.23 11.09
N LEU A 39 -35.12 -19.59 11.56
CA LEU A 39 -34.00 -18.63 11.65
C LEU A 39 -33.16 -18.53 10.35
N LEU A 40 -33.34 -19.45 9.40
CA LEU A 40 -32.54 -19.49 8.17
C LEU A 40 -33.06 -18.62 7.02
N LEU A 41 -34.26 -18.06 7.11
CA LEU A 41 -34.86 -17.30 6.00
C LEU A 41 -34.64 -15.78 6.05
N ALA A 42 -34.01 -15.24 7.08
CA ALA A 42 -33.89 -13.77 7.25
C ALA A 42 -32.59 -13.16 6.68
N LEU A 43 -31.66 -13.94 6.10
CA LEU A 43 -30.32 -13.43 5.76
C LEU A 43 -30.15 -12.91 4.31
N VAL A 44 -31.14 -13.04 3.42
CA VAL A 44 -30.92 -12.87 1.96
C VAL A 44 -31.41 -11.52 1.36
N VAL A 45 -32.07 -10.64 2.12
CA VAL A 45 -32.80 -9.48 1.51
C VAL A 45 -32.16 -8.10 1.75
N VAL A 46 -30.82 -7.99 1.77
CA VAL A 46 -30.17 -6.66 1.75
C VAL A 46 -29.21 -6.58 0.56
N ALA A 47 -29.77 -6.74 -0.63
CA ALA A 47 -29.13 -6.37 -1.89
C ALA A 47 -29.95 -5.22 -2.50
N ALA A 48 -29.25 -4.23 -3.05
CA ALA A 48 -29.77 -3.10 -3.83
C ALA A 48 -30.34 -1.92 -3.02
N ALA A 49 -29.45 -1.04 -2.54
CA ALA A 49 -29.52 0.41 -2.78
C ALA A 49 -28.49 1.13 -1.90
N VAL A 50 -27.25 1.21 -2.37
CA VAL A 50 -26.41 2.38 -2.06
C VAL A 50 -25.83 2.82 -3.39
N ASP A 51 -26.16 4.06 -3.74
CA ASP A 51 -25.80 4.75 -4.95
C ASP A 51 -24.32 4.62 -5.29
N CYS A 52 -24.02 4.66 -6.59
CA CYS A 52 -22.68 4.74 -7.16
C CYS A 52 -21.90 5.96 -6.64
N MET A 53 -21.38 5.86 -5.42
CA MET A 53 -20.26 6.67 -4.99
C MET A 53 -19.10 6.23 -5.88
N ALA A 54 -18.78 7.07 -6.87
CA ALA A 54 -17.55 6.95 -7.63
C ALA A 54 -16.45 6.57 -6.65
N ALA A 55 -15.90 5.36 -6.84
CA ALA A 55 -14.82 4.87 -6.00
C ALA A 55 -13.75 5.97 -5.97
N PHE A 56 -13.47 6.51 -4.78
CA PHE A 56 -12.17 7.13 -4.56
C PHE A 56 -11.17 5.99 -4.65
N ASP A 57 -10.74 5.75 -5.88
CA ASP A 57 -9.82 4.71 -6.23
C ASP A 57 -8.45 5.10 -5.69
N GLN A 58 -7.91 4.18 -4.88
CA GLN A 58 -6.51 3.94 -4.52
C GLN A 58 -5.60 5.14 -4.26
N ASP A 59 -5.02 5.16 -3.04
CA ASP A 59 -3.88 5.89 -2.41
C ASP A 59 -2.80 6.59 -3.28
N HIS A 60 -3.16 7.06 -4.47
CA HIS A 60 -2.29 7.49 -5.55
C HIS A 60 -2.91 8.70 -6.25
N THR A 61 -2.10 9.72 -6.56
CA THR A 61 -2.54 10.86 -7.35
C THR A 61 -2.51 10.52 -8.85
N PRO A 62 -3.27 11.23 -9.71
CA PRO A 62 -3.03 11.19 -11.15
C PRO A 62 -1.58 11.56 -11.49
N PHE A 63 -1.05 11.00 -12.57
CA PHE A 63 0.24 11.43 -13.12
C PHE A 63 0.23 12.91 -13.48
N LYS A 64 1.31 13.60 -13.13
CA LYS A 64 1.56 15.01 -13.41
C LYS A 64 2.88 15.16 -14.16
N PRO A 65 3.01 16.10 -15.11
CA PRO A 65 4.28 16.37 -15.77
C PRO A 65 5.39 16.70 -14.77
N ILE A 66 6.61 16.23 -15.03
CA ILE A 66 7.79 16.67 -14.29
C ILE A 66 8.12 18.09 -14.79
N PRO A 67 8.13 19.11 -13.91
CA PRO A 67 8.28 20.50 -14.33
C PRO A 67 9.68 20.84 -14.83
N ASP A 68 10.70 20.17 -14.28
CA ASP A 68 12.09 20.40 -14.63
C ASP A 68 12.86 19.08 -14.74
N LEU A 69 13.29 18.76 -15.96
CA LEU A 69 14.07 17.57 -16.27
C LEU A 69 15.58 17.77 -16.05
N SER A 70 16.02 19.01 -15.82
CA SER A 70 17.41 19.34 -15.53
C SER A 70 17.83 19.00 -14.10
N VAL A 71 16.85 18.70 -13.23
CA VAL A 71 17.08 18.21 -11.88
C VAL A 71 17.97 16.94 -11.95
N PRO A 72 19.16 16.94 -11.32
CA PRO A 72 20.12 15.83 -11.42
C PRO A 72 19.51 14.47 -11.08
N ARG A 73 18.65 14.42 -10.06
CA ARG A 73 17.97 13.19 -9.63
C ARG A 73 17.12 12.56 -10.73
N ILE A 74 16.50 13.34 -11.62
CA ILE A 74 15.69 12.81 -12.73
C ILE A 74 16.60 12.11 -13.75
N GLN A 75 17.73 12.73 -14.08
CA GLN A 75 18.72 12.12 -14.97
C GLN A 75 19.36 10.87 -14.35
N GLU A 76 19.62 10.87 -13.04
CA GLU A 76 20.11 9.70 -12.30
C GLU A 76 19.11 8.54 -12.34
N LEU A 77 17.81 8.80 -12.13
CA LEU A 77 16.77 7.78 -12.23
C LEU A 77 16.71 7.17 -13.64
N GLY A 78 16.82 8.00 -14.68
CA GLY A 78 16.87 7.51 -16.06
C GLY A 78 18.09 6.63 -16.33
N ARG A 79 19.27 7.05 -15.88
CA ARG A 79 20.50 6.25 -16.01
C ARG A 79 20.39 4.93 -15.27
N TRP A 80 19.87 4.97 -14.05
CA TRP A 80 19.67 3.78 -13.23
C TRP A 80 18.68 2.80 -13.87
N ALA A 81 17.59 3.29 -14.47
CA ALA A 81 16.62 2.44 -15.17
C ALA A 81 17.24 1.69 -16.36
N VAL A 82 18.06 2.38 -17.17
CA VAL A 82 18.80 1.74 -18.28
C VAL A 82 19.77 0.68 -17.77
N GLN A 83 20.52 0.98 -16.71
CA GLN A 83 21.42 0.01 -16.10
C GLN A 83 20.65 -1.22 -15.59
N GLN A 84 19.57 -0.99 -14.85
CA GLN A 84 18.77 -2.06 -14.26
C GLN A 84 18.12 -2.95 -15.32
N HIS A 85 17.67 -2.36 -16.45
CA HIS A 85 17.18 -3.10 -17.62
C HIS A 85 18.27 -3.98 -18.22
N ASN A 86 19.44 -3.41 -18.53
CA ASN A 86 20.58 -4.16 -19.08
C ASN A 86 21.00 -5.31 -18.16
N ASP A 87 21.04 -5.10 -16.85
CA ASP A 87 21.38 -6.12 -15.86
C ASP A 87 20.34 -7.26 -15.82
N GLN A 88 19.06 -6.96 -16.10
CA GLN A 88 17.96 -7.94 -16.10
C GLN A 88 17.85 -8.72 -17.41
N THR A 89 18.07 -8.09 -18.55
CA THR A 89 17.85 -8.68 -19.88
C THR A 89 19.12 -9.13 -20.58
N GLY A 90 20.28 -8.64 -20.15
CA GLY A 90 21.55 -8.78 -20.87
C GLY A 90 21.72 -7.80 -22.04
N ASP A 91 20.81 -6.84 -22.18
CA ASP A 91 20.94 -5.76 -23.17
C ASP A 91 22.13 -4.84 -22.86
N ARG A 92 22.47 -4.00 -23.84
CA ARG A 92 23.64 -3.12 -23.80
C ARG A 92 23.29 -1.70 -24.24
N LEU A 93 22.18 -1.18 -23.73
CA LEU A 93 21.76 0.20 -23.96
C LEU A 93 22.67 1.18 -23.23
N THR A 94 23.02 2.29 -23.86
CA THR A 94 23.77 3.40 -23.26
C THR A 94 22.82 4.57 -23.02
N PHE A 95 22.66 4.97 -21.76
CA PHE A 95 21.85 6.13 -21.39
C PHE A 95 22.39 7.41 -22.01
N THR A 96 21.51 8.20 -22.65
CA THR A 96 21.83 9.54 -23.16
C THR A 96 21.27 10.62 -22.26
N ARG A 97 19.94 10.67 -22.10
CA ARG A 97 19.24 11.65 -21.26
C ARG A 97 17.81 11.23 -20.96
N VAL A 98 17.21 11.82 -19.94
CA VAL A 98 15.75 11.89 -19.81
C VAL A 98 15.24 13.07 -20.64
N ASN A 99 14.32 12.81 -21.57
CA ASN A 99 13.76 13.82 -22.48
C ASN A 99 12.31 14.22 -22.17
N GLY A 100 11.67 13.51 -21.26
CA GLY A 100 10.30 13.73 -20.83
C GLY A 100 9.97 12.88 -19.60
N GLY A 101 8.86 13.18 -18.96
CA GLY A 101 8.35 12.30 -17.93
C GLY A 101 7.23 12.88 -17.10
N GLN A 102 6.64 12.01 -16.32
CA GLN A 102 5.56 12.31 -15.38
C GLN A 102 5.86 11.65 -14.04
N PHE A 103 5.25 12.16 -12.98
CA PHE A 103 5.31 11.54 -11.67
C PHE A 103 3.91 11.44 -11.07
N GLN A 104 3.72 10.49 -10.17
CA GLN A 104 2.55 10.43 -9.30
C GLN A 104 2.99 10.15 -7.87
N ILE A 105 2.25 10.70 -6.91
CA ILE A 105 2.40 10.37 -5.50
C ILE A 105 1.63 9.06 -5.27
N VAL A 106 2.28 8.10 -4.64
CA VAL A 106 1.74 6.79 -4.28
C VAL A 106 1.98 6.66 -2.79
N ALA A 107 1.17 7.33 -1.97
CA ALA A 107 1.51 7.58 -0.58
C ALA A 107 1.88 6.26 0.13
N PRO A 108 3.05 6.18 0.79
CA PRO A 108 4.00 7.28 1.07
C PRO A 108 5.11 7.52 0.01
N ALA A 109 5.16 6.78 -1.10
CA ALA A 109 6.19 6.78 -2.15
C ALA A 109 5.85 7.63 -3.40
N LEU A 110 6.70 7.57 -4.44
CA LEU A 110 6.47 8.17 -5.76
C LEU A 110 6.64 7.11 -6.86
N ASN A 111 5.88 7.26 -7.94
CA ASN A 111 6.22 6.66 -9.23
C ASN A 111 6.70 7.75 -10.19
N TYR A 112 7.74 7.44 -10.96
CA TYR A 112 8.21 8.23 -12.09
C TYR A 112 8.00 7.42 -13.37
N LEU A 113 7.29 7.99 -14.34
CA LEU A 113 7.21 7.47 -15.70
C LEU A 113 8.11 8.36 -16.58
N LEU A 114 9.31 7.88 -16.89
CA LEU A 114 10.33 8.64 -17.61
C LEU A 114 10.40 8.22 -19.08
N ALA A 115 10.55 9.20 -19.97
CA ALA A 115 10.96 8.97 -21.35
C ALA A 115 12.48 9.19 -21.46
N ILE A 116 13.19 8.15 -21.88
CA ILE A 116 14.64 8.04 -21.81
C ILE A 116 15.19 7.81 -23.20
N ASP A 117 16.04 8.72 -23.67
CA ASP A 117 16.83 8.49 -24.87
C ASP A 117 18.03 7.60 -24.51
N ALA A 118 18.21 6.52 -25.26
CA ALA A 118 19.34 5.60 -25.15
C ALA A 118 19.83 5.18 -26.53
N THR A 119 21.05 4.69 -26.61
CA THR A 119 21.64 4.14 -27.84
C THR A 119 22.00 2.68 -27.65
N ASN A 120 21.73 1.85 -28.66
CA ASN A 120 22.21 0.47 -28.68
C ASN A 120 23.71 0.39 -29.01
N VAL A 121 24.26 -0.83 -29.04
CA VAL A 121 25.68 -1.08 -29.37
C VAL A 121 26.09 -0.62 -30.76
N ASP A 122 25.14 -0.57 -31.69
CA ASP A 122 25.36 -0.12 -33.07
C ASP A 122 25.25 1.41 -33.20
N GLY A 123 25.02 2.13 -32.09
CA GLY A 123 24.83 3.58 -32.06
C GLY A 123 23.46 4.06 -32.52
N THR A 124 22.50 3.14 -32.74
CA THR A 124 21.12 3.49 -33.08
C THR A 124 20.44 4.06 -31.83
N ALA A 125 19.90 5.27 -31.96
CA ALA A 125 19.17 5.94 -30.89
C ALA A 125 17.69 5.53 -30.87
N SER A 126 17.17 5.29 -29.66
CA SER A 126 15.76 4.99 -29.39
C SER A 126 15.32 5.65 -28.09
N THR A 127 14.03 5.99 -28.00
CA THR A 127 13.41 6.47 -26.77
C THR A 127 12.66 5.33 -26.11
N HIS A 128 12.88 5.13 -24.82
CA HIS A 128 12.25 4.11 -23.99
C HIS A 128 11.43 4.75 -22.88
N SER A 129 10.37 4.07 -22.45
CA SER A 129 9.57 4.43 -21.29
C SER A 129 9.96 3.57 -20.10
N ALA A 130 10.26 4.19 -18.96
CA ALA A 130 10.57 3.48 -17.71
C ALA A 130 9.63 3.92 -16.58
N LEU A 131 8.97 2.95 -15.94
CA LEU A 131 8.21 3.17 -14.70
C LEU A 131 9.08 2.80 -13.49
N ILE A 132 9.34 3.77 -12.64
CA ILE A 132 10.24 3.63 -11.49
C ILE A 132 9.49 3.99 -10.21
N PHE A 133 9.38 3.04 -9.30
CA PHE A 133 8.91 3.27 -7.93
C PHE A 133 10.07 3.76 -7.06
N VAL A 134 9.87 4.84 -6.29
CA VAL A 134 10.88 5.45 -5.42
C VAL A 134 10.32 5.72 -4.03
N GLN A 135 11.02 5.26 -3.01
CA GLN A 135 10.72 5.52 -1.61
C GLN A 135 11.97 6.08 -0.91
N TYR A 136 11.98 7.38 -0.63
CA TYR A 136 13.21 8.07 -0.22
C TYR A 136 13.73 7.70 1.18
N TRP A 137 12.86 7.54 2.18
CA TRP A 137 13.32 7.30 3.57
C TRP A 137 13.88 5.89 3.79
N THR A 138 13.53 4.93 2.94
CA THR A 138 14.15 3.58 2.92
C THR A 138 15.22 3.44 1.86
N ASN A 139 15.48 4.49 1.07
CA ASN A 139 16.34 4.44 -0.11
C ASN A 139 15.96 3.30 -1.09
N THR A 140 14.67 3.01 -1.19
CA THR A 140 14.16 1.97 -2.11
C THR A 140 13.93 2.60 -3.47
N GLN A 141 14.42 1.95 -4.52
CA GLN A 141 14.02 2.20 -5.90
C GLN A 141 13.85 0.87 -6.63
N ARG A 142 12.82 0.77 -7.46
CA ARG A 142 12.47 -0.45 -8.20
C ARG A 142 12.01 -0.08 -9.60
N LEU A 143 12.48 -0.84 -10.59
CA LEU A 143 12.11 -0.68 -11.99
C LEU A 143 10.90 -1.59 -12.20
N ASP A 144 9.72 -0.99 -12.30
CA ASP A 144 8.47 -1.72 -12.47
C ASP A 144 8.24 -2.08 -13.95
N SER A 145 8.70 -1.24 -14.89
CA SER A 145 8.71 -1.56 -16.32
C SER A 145 9.74 -0.75 -17.10
N PHE A 146 10.17 -1.32 -18.23
CA PHE A 146 11.01 -0.68 -19.25
C PHE A 146 10.56 -1.17 -20.64
N ASN A 147 10.28 -0.25 -21.56
CA ASN A 147 9.78 -0.56 -22.91
C ASN A 147 10.36 0.42 -23.94
#